data_AF-A0A1G3BJX4-F1
#
_entry.id   AF-A0A1G3BJX4-F1
#
_cell.length_a   1.000
_cell.length_b   1.000
_cell.length_c   1.000
_cell.angle_alpha   90.00
_cell.angle_beta   90.00
_cell.angle_gamma   90.00
#
_symmetry.space_group_name_H-M   'P 1'
#
loop_
_entity.id
_entity.type
_entity.pdbx_description
1 polymer ?
#
loop_
_entity_poly.entity_id
_entity_poly.type
_entity_poly.pdbx_seq_one_letter_code
_entity_poly.pdbx_strand_id
1 'polypeptide(L)'
;MEDIKTEKTKKINSKTLIVAVDVAQEKHMVYFRCPDGREEKPFVVFNKREEYDRMWERISQTKDAYRLEEVVVGFESTVQSVGINKFEEQRDAFDVARELGKRIVNALKTVKNMVGKIHNSFT
;
A
#
# COMPACT_ATOMS: atom_id res chain seq x y z
N MET A 1 5.54 -14.81 40.44
CA MET A 1 5.58 -14.62 38.98
C MET A 1 4.72 -13.42 38.69
N GLU A 2 5.34 -12.30 38.34
CA GLU A 2 4.60 -11.09 37.99
C GLU A 2 4.10 -11.25 36.56
N ASP A 3 2.78 -11.15 36.36
CA ASP A 3 2.17 -11.14 35.05
C ASP A 3 2.65 -9.92 34.27
N ILE A 4 3.57 -10.14 33.32
CA ILE A 4 3.98 -9.12 32.35
C ILE A 4 2.77 -8.86 31.43
N LYS A 5 1.89 -7.93 31.84
CA LYS A 5 0.87 -7.36 30.95
C LYS A 5 1.60 -6.62 29.84
N THR A 6 1.75 -7.29 28.69
CA THR A 6 2.20 -6.62 27.47
C THR A 6 1.10 -5.66 27.04
N GLU A 7 1.25 -4.38 27.38
CA GLU A 7 0.42 -3.34 26.79
C GLU A 7 0.69 -3.34 25.28
N LYS A 8 -0.23 -3.92 24.51
CA LYS A 8 -0.18 -3.85 23.04
C LYS A 8 -0.37 -2.38 22.67
N THR A 9 0.71 -1.65 22.46
CA THR A 9 0.71 -0.30 21.92
C THR A 9 0.11 -0.36 20.50
N LYS A 10 -1.23 -0.31 20.42
CA LYS A 10 -2.02 -0.50 19.19
C LYS A 10 -2.12 0.76 18.31
N LYS A 11 -1.49 1.86 18.71
CA LYS A 11 -1.55 3.13 17.98
C LYS A 11 -0.27 3.33 17.18
N ILE A 12 -0.33 2.97 15.90
CA ILE A 12 0.75 3.24 14.92
C ILE A 12 0.94 4.76 14.75
N ASN A 13 -0.16 5.54 14.76
CA ASN A 13 -0.25 7.00 14.86
C ASN A 13 -1.76 7.34 14.78
N SER A 14 -2.24 8.44 15.36
CA SER A 14 -3.65 8.85 15.28
C SER A 14 -4.11 9.33 13.89
N LYS A 15 -3.21 9.40 12.91
CA LYS A 15 -3.48 9.94 11.56
C LYS A 15 -3.10 8.99 10.42
N THR A 16 -2.99 7.69 10.70
CA THR A 16 -2.55 6.70 9.71
C THR A 16 -3.69 5.72 9.42
N LEU A 17 -4.01 5.55 8.13
CA LEU A 17 -4.88 4.46 7.65
C LEU A 17 -4.06 3.18 7.56
N ILE A 18 -4.52 2.09 8.16
CA ILE A 18 -3.92 0.77 7.98
C ILE A 18 -4.77 0.02 6.96
N VAL A 19 -4.13 -0.43 5.88
CA VAL A 19 -4.73 -1.28 4.87
C VAL A 19 -4.07 -2.65 4.96
N ALA A 20 -4.83 -3.70 5.23
CA ALA A 20 -4.34 -5.07 5.14
C ALA A 20 -4.87 -5.70 3.85
N VAL A 21 -3.98 -6.30 3.07
CA VAL A 21 -4.32 -7.03 1.85
C VAL A 21 -3.95 -8.50 2.09
N ASP A 22 -4.96 -9.34 2.26
CA ASP A 22 -4.81 -10.79 2.25
C ASP A 22 -4.76 -11.27 0.80
N VAL A 23 -3.56 -11.64 0.37
CA VAL A 23 -3.22 -11.99 -1.01
C VAL A 23 -3.46 -13.47 -1.23
N ALA A 24 -4.42 -13.78 -2.10
CA ALA A 24 -4.58 -15.11 -2.70
C ALA A 24 -4.46 -15.06 -4.25
N GLN A 25 -4.41 -16.24 -4.88
CA GLN A 25 -4.08 -16.39 -6.31
C GLN A 25 -5.07 -15.67 -7.25
N GLU A 26 -6.37 -15.75 -6.99
CA GLU A 26 -7.41 -15.23 -7.89
C GLU A 26 -7.97 -13.87 -7.46
N LYS A 27 -8.06 -13.67 -6.15
CA LYS A 27 -8.66 -12.49 -5.54
C LYS A 27 -8.01 -12.21 -4.19
N HIS A 28 -7.91 -10.94 -3.84
CA HIS A 28 -7.39 -10.47 -2.57
C HIS A 28 -8.55 -10.00 -1.69
N MET A 29 -8.42 -10.18 -0.38
CA MET A 29 -9.34 -9.58 0.57
C MET A 29 -8.66 -8.36 1.22
N VAL A 30 -9.31 -7.20 1.13
CA VAL A 30 -8.76 -5.93 1.61
C VAL A 30 -9.54 -5.45 2.83
N TYR A 31 -8.83 -5.04 3.86
CA TYR A 31 -9.35 -4.56 5.13
C TYR A 31 -8.79 -3.18 5.42
N PHE A 32 -9.65 -2.26 5.83
CA PHE A 32 -9.22 -0.95 6.32
C PHE A 32 -9.43 -0.87 7.82
N ARG A 33 -8.43 -0.31 8.50
CA ARG A 33 -8.48 0.00 9.92
C ARG A 33 -8.04 1.44 10.13
N CYS A 34 -8.99 2.26 10.56
CA CYS A 34 -8.77 3.63 10.97
C CYS A 34 -8.12 3.68 12.36
N PRO A 35 -7.39 4.76 12.68
CA PRO A 35 -6.66 4.88 13.93
C PRO A 35 -7.55 5.05 15.18
N ASP A 36 -8.83 5.35 14.98
CA ASP A 36 -9.88 5.36 16.01
C ASP A 36 -10.55 4.00 16.23
N GLY A 37 -10.09 2.97 15.51
CA GLY A 37 -10.62 1.63 15.59
C GLY A 37 -11.85 1.39 14.71
N ARG A 38 -12.31 2.37 13.93
CA ARG A 38 -13.30 2.11 12.87
C ARG A 38 -12.70 1.21 11.81
N GLU A 39 -13.47 0.21 11.40
CA GLU A 39 -13.09 -0.72 10.34
C GLU A 39 -14.12 -0.57 9.20
N GLU A 40 -13.65 -0.44 7.96
CA GLU A 40 -14.56 -0.56 6.82
C GLU A 40 -14.83 -2.03 6.53
N LYS A 41 -16.01 -2.29 5.96
CA LYS A 41 -16.36 -3.64 5.51
C LYS A 41 -15.29 -4.15 4.52
N PRO A 42 -14.75 -5.36 4.73
CA PRO A 42 -13.77 -5.93 3.82
C PRO A 42 -14.34 -6.02 2.41
N PHE A 43 -13.47 -5.82 1.42
CA PHE A 43 -13.85 -5.90 0.02
C PHE A 43 -12.86 -6.74 -0.78
N VAL A 44 -13.39 -7.37 -1.83
CA VAL A 44 -12.62 -8.25 -2.72
C VAL A 44 -12.01 -7.41 -3.83
N VAL A 45 -10.76 -7.72 -4.17
CA VAL A 45 -10.05 -7.16 -5.33
C VAL A 45 -9.63 -8.34 -6.19
N PHE A 46 -10.14 -8.45 -7.42
CA PHE A 46 -9.66 -9.48 -8.34
C PHE A 46 -8.32 -9.09 -8.94
N ASN A 47 -7.53 -10.07 -9.38
CA ASN A 47 -6.24 -9.82 -10.00
C ASN A 47 -6.37 -9.26 -11.43
N LYS A 48 -6.90 -8.04 -11.54
CA LYS A 48 -7.15 -7.27 -12.77
C LYS A 48 -6.79 -5.82 -12.54
N ARG A 49 -6.26 -5.14 -13.56
CA ARG A 49 -5.75 -3.76 -13.43
C ARG A 49 -6.81 -2.80 -12.87
N GLU A 50 -8.02 -2.88 -13.39
CA GLU A 50 -9.13 -2.00 -13.05
C GLU A 50 -9.55 -2.14 -11.58
N GLU A 51 -9.39 -3.33 -11.02
CA GLU A 51 -9.71 -3.62 -9.61
C GLU A 51 -8.67 -3.01 -8.66
N TYR A 52 -7.38 -2.99 -9.06
CA TYR A 52 -6.35 -2.29 -8.31
C TYR A 52 -6.52 -0.77 -8.37
N ASP A 53 -6.92 -0.23 -9.53
CA ASP A 53 -7.22 1.20 -9.65
C ASP A 53 -8.41 1.59 -8.75
N ARG A 54 -9.48 0.76 -8.71
CA ARG A 54 -10.61 0.92 -7.78
C ARG A 54 -10.20 0.82 -6.31
N MET A 55 -9.33 -0.14 -5.97
CA MET A 55 -8.79 -0.27 -4.63
C MET A 55 -8.05 0.99 -4.21
N TRP A 56 -7.19 1.53 -5.07
CA TRP A 56 -6.44 2.76 -4.80
C TRP A 56 -7.33 3.98 -4.65
N GLU A 57 -8.36 4.12 -5.51
CA GLU A 57 -9.35 5.18 -5.39
C GLU A 57 -10.04 5.13 -4.02
N ARG A 58 -10.44 3.93 -3.58
CA ARG A 58 -11.10 3.74 -2.29
C ARG A 58 -10.18 4.07 -1.11
N ILE A 59 -8.91 3.63 -1.15
CA ILE A 59 -7.89 3.99 -0.15
C ILE A 59 -7.75 5.52 -0.05
N SER A 60 -7.68 6.19 -1.20
CA SER A 60 -7.52 7.64 -1.28
C SER A 60 -8.73 8.38 -0.71
N GLN A 61 -9.95 7.97 -1.11
CA GLN A 61 -11.21 8.52 -0.60
C GLN A 61 -11.34 8.34 0.92
N THR A 62 -11.04 7.15 1.44
CA THR A 62 -11.07 6.86 2.88
C THR A 62 -10.06 7.74 3.63
N LYS A 63 -8.81 7.81 3.16
CA LYS A 63 -7.78 8.68 3.75
C LYS A 63 -8.27 10.12 3.85
N ASP A 64 -8.83 10.67 2.78
CA ASP A 64 -9.26 12.08 2.73
C ASP A 64 -10.53 12.32 3.57
N ALA A 65 -11.50 11.41 3.54
CA ALA A 65 -12.73 11.47 4.34
C ALA A 65 -12.44 11.50 5.85
N TYR A 66 -11.42 10.75 6.29
CA TYR A 66 -10.99 10.70 7.69
C TYR A 66 -9.86 11.68 8.03
N ARG A 67 -9.43 12.53 7.09
CA ARG A 67 -8.33 13.52 7.24
C ARG A 67 -7.04 12.87 7.75
N LEU A 68 -6.72 11.70 7.21
CA LEU A 68 -5.53 10.94 7.52
C LEU A 68 -4.35 11.45 6.68
N GLU A 69 -3.16 11.47 7.28
CA GLU A 69 -1.94 11.99 6.65
C GLU A 69 -1.15 10.87 5.97
N GLU A 70 -1.27 9.65 6.48
CA GLU A 70 -0.47 8.50 6.05
C GLU A 70 -1.33 7.28 5.76
N VAL A 71 -0.83 6.42 4.88
CA VAL A 71 -1.39 5.08 4.62
C VAL A 71 -0.26 4.08 4.78
N VAL A 72 -0.48 3.07 5.60
CA VAL A 72 0.40 1.91 5.72
C VAL A 72 -0.34 0.72 5.13
N VAL A 73 0.25 0.09 4.12
CA VAL A 73 -0.30 -1.11 3.48
C VAL A 73 0.52 -2.32 3.91
N GLY A 74 -0.12 -3.24 4.62
CA GLY A 74 0.43 -4.54 4.98
C GLY A 74 -0.11 -5.60 4.01
N PHE A 75 0.78 -6.43 3.49
CA PHE A 75 0.42 -7.58 2.66
C PHE A 75 0.59 -8.85 3.49
N GLU A 76 -0.47 -9.61 3.63
CA GLU A 76 -0.48 -10.93 4.25
C GLU A 76 -0.71 -11.95 3.14
N SER A 77 0.12 -12.98 3.05
CA SER A 77 -0.09 -14.04 2.06
C SER A 77 -0.82 -15.19 2.71
N THR A 78 -1.98 -15.57 2.15
CA THR A 78 -2.53 -16.88 2.42
C THR A 78 -1.76 -17.90 1.59
N VAL A 79 -0.67 -18.43 2.15
CA VAL A 79 -0.04 -19.64 1.64
C VAL A 79 -0.95 -20.83 1.93
N GLN A 80 -1.93 -21.08 1.07
CA GLN A 80 -2.33 -22.46 0.84
C GLN A 80 -1.18 -23.09 0.05
N SER A 81 -0.47 -24.01 0.69
CA SER A 81 0.65 -24.75 0.13
C SER A 81 0.25 -25.47 -1.16
N VAL A 82 0.31 -24.75 -2.28
CA VAL A 82 0.20 -25.29 -3.63
C VAL A 82 1.27 -24.59 -4.47
N GLY A 83 2.45 -25.23 -4.54
CA GLY A 83 3.55 -24.88 -5.42
C GLY A 83 4.34 -23.63 -5.00
N ILE A 84 5.47 -23.87 -4.32
CA ILE A 84 6.46 -22.86 -3.88
C ILE A 84 6.85 -21.87 -5.00
N ASN A 85 6.79 -22.31 -6.26
CA ASN A 85 7.21 -21.53 -7.43
C ASN A 85 6.31 -20.33 -7.76
N LYS A 86 5.00 -20.37 -7.48
CA LYS A 86 4.09 -19.27 -7.87
C LYS A 86 4.22 -18.03 -6.99
N PHE A 87 4.59 -18.21 -5.73
CA PHE A 87 4.79 -17.10 -4.81
C PHE A 87 6.08 -16.34 -5.14
N GLU A 88 7.14 -17.05 -5.51
CA GLU A 88 8.39 -16.43 -5.99
C GLU A 88 8.14 -15.62 -7.26
N GLU A 89 7.40 -16.17 -8.24
CA GLU A 89 7.02 -15.43 -9.46
C GLU A 89 6.21 -14.15 -9.15
N GLN A 90 5.27 -14.21 -8.21
CA GLN A 90 4.48 -13.04 -7.80
C GLN A 90 5.32 -11.99 -7.07
N ARG A 91 6.21 -12.43 -6.18
CA ARG A 91 7.14 -11.55 -5.47
C ARG A 91 8.12 -10.89 -6.45
N ASP A 92 8.67 -11.64 -7.38
CA ASP A 92 9.57 -11.13 -8.41
C ASP A 92 8.85 -10.11 -9.31
N ALA A 93 7.62 -10.40 -9.73
CA ALA A 93 6.80 -9.46 -10.49
C ALA A 93 6.53 -8.17 -9.70
N PHE A 94 6.27 -8.26 -8.39
CA PHE A 94 6.09 -7.10 -7.53
C PHE A 94 7.39 -6.29 -7.36
N ASP A 95 8.53 -6.96 -7.16
CA ASP A 95 9.84 -6.30 -7.04
C ASP A 95 10.23 -5.59 -8.33
N VAL A 96 9.95 -6.19 -9.50
CA VAL A 96 10.13 -5.56 -10.82
C VAL A 96 9.24 -4.33 -10.97
N ALA A 97 7.95 -4.43 -10.62
CA ALA A 97 7.03 -3.30 -10.69
C ALA A 97 7.45 -2.15 -9.78
N ARG A 98 7.91 -2.47 -8.56
CA ARG A 98 8.43 -1.50 -7.59
C ARG A 98 9.66 -0.79 -8.13
N GLU A 99 10.60 -1.53 -8.73
CA GLU A 99 11.82 -0.95 -9.30
C GLU A 99 11.53 -0.06 -10.52
N LEU A 100 10.61 -0.47 -11.39
CA LEU A 100 10.13 0.36 -12.49
C LEU A 100 9.53 1.68 -11.98
N GLY A 101 8.70 1.62 -10.94
CA GLY A 101 8.13 2.80 -10.30
C GLY A 101 9.18 3.78 -9.79
N LYS A 102 10.23 3.30 -9.12
CA LYS A 102 11.35 4.14 -8.66
C LYS A 102 12.06 4.83 -9.83
N ARG A 103 12.30 4.10 -10.92
CA ARG A 103 12.96 4.64 -12.13
C ARG A 103 12.14 5.76 -12.76
N ILE A 104 10.82 5.58 -12.88
CA ILE A 104 9.92 6.61 -13.41
C ILE A 104 9.94 7.86 -12.52
N VAL A 105 9.82 7.70 -11.21
CA VAL A 105 9.86 8.83 -10.26
C VAL A 105 11.19 9.59 -10.36
N ASN A 106 12.31 8.88 -10.48
CA ASN A 106 13.62 9.52 -10.64
C ASN A 106 13.77 10.26 -11.97
N ALA A 107 13.24 9.70 -13.07
CA ALA A 107 13.21 10.37 -14.36
C ALA A 107 12.41 11.67 -14.30
N LEU A 108 11.22 11.64 -13.68
CA LEU A 108 10.37 12.83 -13.51
C LEU A 108 11.05 13.91 -12.65
N LYS A 109 11.74 13.53 -11.56
CA LYS A 109 12.53 14.47 -10.75
C LYS A 109 13.65 15.11 -11.56
N THR A 110 14.32 14.34 -12.40
CA THR A 110 15.40 14.83 -13.26
C THR A 110 14.88 15.86 -14.26
N VAL A 111 13.78 15.56 -14.94
CA VAL A 111 13.12 16.49 -15.87
C VAL A 111 12.70 17.78 -15.16
N LYS A 112 12.07 17.68 -13.99
CA LYS A 112 11.68 18.86 -13.20
C LYS A 112 12.88 19.74 -12.84
N ASN A 113 14.01 19.13 -12.45
CA ASN A 113 15.23 19.86 -12.12
C ASN A 113 15.86 20.53 -13.34
N MET A 114 15.81 19.90 -14.52
CA MET A 114 16.28 20.52 -15.78
C MET A 114 15.43 21.72 -16.17
N VAL A 115 14.09 21.61 -16.09
CA VAL A 115 13.18 22.73 -16.37
C VAL A 115 13.42 23.90 -15.42
N GLY A 116 13.62 23.63 -14.12
CA GLY A 116 13.95 24.66 -13.13
C GLY A 116 15.29 25.35 -13.40
N LYS A 117 16.31 24.61 -13.85
CA LYS A 117 17.59 25.19 -14.26
C LYS A 117 17.47 26.07 -15.49
N ILE A 118 16.73 25.62 -16.50
CA ILE A 118 16.47 26.39 -17.73
C ILE A 118 15.79 27.71 -17.38
N HIS A 119 14.75 27.69 -16.53
CA HIS A 119 14.04 28.90 -16.11
C HIS A 119 14.96 29.93 -15.41
N ASN A 120 15.83 29.48 -14.51
CA ASN A 120 16.79 30.34 -13.81
C ASN A 120 17.94 30.86 -14.68
N SER A 121 18.20 30.28 -15.86
CA SER A 121 19.21 30.77 -16.81
C SER A 121 18.69 31.83 -17.79
N PHE A 122 17.39 32.12 -17.78
CA PHE A 122 16.75 33.16 -18.61
C PHE A 122 16.14 34.32 -17.78
N THR A 123 16.46 34.40 -16.48
CA THR A 123 16.06 35.49 -15.56
C THR A 123 17.32 36.16 -15.02
#